data_AF-G3HMV3-F1
#
_entry.id   AF-G3HMV3-F1
#
_cell.length_a   1.000
_cell.length_b   1.000
_cell.length_c   1.000
_cell.angle_alpha   90.00
_cell.angle_beta   90.00
_cell.angle_gamma   90.00
#
_symmetry.space_group_name_H-M   'P 1'
#
loop_
_entity.id
_entity.type
_entity.pdbx_description
1 polymer ?
#
loop_
_entity_poly.entity_id
_entity_poly.type
_entity_poly.pdbx_seq_one_letter_code
_entity_poly.pdbx_strand_id
1 'polypeptide(L)' 'MSVPLLTDAATVSGAERETAAVIFLHGLGDTGHSWADALSTIRLPHVKYICPHA' A
#
# COMPACT_ATOMS: atom_id res chain seq x y z
N MET A 1 -13.34 7.19 12.45
CA MET A 1 -12.27 8.21 12.41
C MET A 1 -11.26 7.75 11.37
N SER A 2 -11.12 8.46 10.24
CA SER A 2 -10.15 8.15 9.20
C SER A 2 -8.78 8.68 9.62
N VAL A 3 -7.77 7.81 9.66
CA VAL A 3 -6.39 8.21 9.94
C VAL A 3 -5.89 9.03 8.73
N PRO A 4 -5.49 10.31 8.90
CA PRO A 4 -5.13 11.20 7.78
C PRO A 4 -4.00 10.68 6.88
N LEU A 5 -3.14 9.80 7.39
CA LEU A 5 -2.06 9.15 6.64
C LEU A 5 -2.53 8.24 5.49
N LEU A 6 -3.82 7.88 5.45
CA LEU A 6 -4.34 6.93 4.47
C LEU A 6 -5.01 7.58 3.26
N THR A 7 -5.33 8.87 3.29
CA THR A 7 -6.10 9.51 2.21
C THR A 7 -5.28 9.74 0.95
N ASP A 8 -3.96 9.93 1.08
CA ASP A 8 -3.04 10.15 -0.05
C ASP A 8 -2.09 8.95 -0.30
N ALA A 9 -2.35 7.82 0.34
CA ALA A 9 -1.56 6.60 0.13
C ALA A 9 -1.97 5.89 -1.16
N ALA A 10 -0.99 5.45 -1.95
CA ALA A 10 -1.24 4.49 -3.01
C ALA A 10 -1.57 3.14 -2.36
N THR A 11 -2.71 2.53 -2.73
CA THR A 11 -3.16 1.27 -2.13
C THR A 11 -3.35 0.19 -3.17
N VAL A 12 -2.93 -1.03 -2.83
CA VAL A 12 -3.19 -2.24 -3.60
C VAL A 12 -4.08 -3.14 -2.76
N SER A 13 -5.32 -3.32 -3.20
CA SER A 13 -6.26 -4.21 -2.54
C SER A 13 -5.91 -5.68 -2.72
N GLY A 14 -6.31 -6.48 -1.74
CA GLY A 14 -6.32 -7.93 -1.87
C GLY A 14 -7.26 -8.40 -2.98
N ALA A 15 -7.03 -9.59 -3.50
CA ALA A 15 -7.94 -10.26 -4.43
C ALA A 15 -9.16 -10.87 -3.72
N GLU A 16 -8.99 -11.19 -2.44
CA GLU A 16 -9.95 -11.87 -1.58
C GLU A 16 -10.24 -11.00 -0.34
N ARG A 17 -10.97 -11.58 0.62
CA ARG A 17 -11.19 -10.92 1.91
C ARG A 17 -9.85 -10.60 2.57
N GLU A 18 -9.56 -9.30 2.70
CA GLU A 18 -8.35 -8.81 3.34
C GLU A 18 -8.34 -9.20 4.82
N THR A 19 -7.33 -9.94 5.25
CA THR A 19 -7.12 -10.37 6.64
C THR A 19 -5.80 -9.87 7.22
N ALA A 20 -4.94 -9.31 6.37
CA ALA A 20 -3.67 -8.72 6.75
C ALA A 20 -3.42 -7.42 5.97
N ALA A 21 -2.56 -6.56 6.53
CA ALA A 21 -2.15 -5.31 5.91
C ALA A 21 -0.64 -5.12 6.02
N VAL A 22 -0.04 -4.58 4.96
CA VAL A 22 1.35 -4.12 4.91
C VAL A 22 1.35 -2.61 4.69
N ILE A 23 2.01 -1.87 5.58
CA ILE A 23 2.29 -0.45 5.38
C ILE A 23 3.76 -0.35 4.99
N PHE A 24 4.02 0.11 3.77
CA PHE A 24 5.36 0.19 3.20
C PHE A 24 5.78 1.64 2.98
N LEU A 25 6.88 2.05 3.61
CA LEU A 25 7.44 3.39 3.47
C LEU A 25 8.56 3.34 2.43
N HIS A 26 8.46 4.19 1.43
CA HIS A 26 9.46 4.29 0.36
C HIS A 26 10.72 5.05 0.82
N GLY A 27 11.77 4.97 0.00
CA GLY A 27 13.02 5.72 0.21
C GLY A 27 12.89 7.21 -0.10
N LEU A 28 13.91 7.99 0.30
CA LEU A 28 13.98 9.43 0.02
C LEU A 28 14.00 9.71 -1.48
N GLY A 29 13.14 10.64 -1.94
CA GLY A 29 13.06 11.05 -3.34
C GLY A 29 12.17 10.15 -4.22
N ASP A 30 11.51 9.16 -3.62
CA ASP A 30 10.57 8.25 -4.30
C ASP A 30 9.10 8.58 -3.95
N THR A 31 8.14 7.84 -4.50
CA THR A 31 6.70 8.01 -4.27
C THR A 31 6.04 6.72 -3.81
N GLY A 32 4.84 6.79 -3.22
CA GLY A 32 4.07 5.60 -2.88
C GLY A 32 3.62 4.78 -4.10
N HIS A 33 3.46 5.41 -5.27
CA HIS A 33 2.96 4.76 -6.49
C HIS A 33 3.96 3.76 -7.07
N SER A 34 5.25 4.12 -7.15
CA SER A 34 6.30 3.23 -7.65
C SER A 34 6.37 1.92 -6.86
N TRP A 35 6.22 2.00 -5.54
CA TRP A 35 6.19 0.83 -4.65
C TRP A 35 4.88 0.07 -4.69
N ALA A 36 3.74 0.74 -4.88
CA ALA A 36 2.46 0.06 -5.08
C ALA A 36 2.49 -0.82 -6.36
N ASP A 37 3.04 -0.30 -7.46
CA ASP A 37 3.21 -1.07 -8.70
C ASP A 37 4.15 -2.28 -8.50
N ALA A 38 5.28 -2.08 -7.81
CA ALA A 38 6.20 -3.16 -7.50
C ALA A 38 5.54 -4.25 -6.62
N LEU A 39 4.84 -3.85 -5.56
CA LEU A 39 4.17 -4.77 -4.63
C LEU A 39 2.99 -5.51 -5.26
N SER A 40 2.34 -4.91 -6.26
CA SER A 40 1.28 -5.57 -7.04
C SER A 40 1.77 -6.85 -7.73
N THR A 41 3.04 -6.89 -8.15
CA THR A 41 3.64 -8.06 -8.82
C THR A 41 3.86 -9.27 -7.90
N ILE A 42 3.94 -9.05 -6.59
CA ILE A 42 4.18 -10.08 -5.57
C ILE A 42 3.02 -10.19 -4.56
N ARG A 43 1.85 -9.66 -4.89
CA ARG A 43 0.75 -9.54 -3.93
C ARG A 43 0.25 -10.91 -3.46
N LEU A 44 0.00 -11.01 -2.16
CA LEU A 44 -0.77 -12.12 -1.59
C LEU A 44 -2.28 -11.78 -1.63
N PRO A 45 -3.16 -12.76 -1.93
CA PRO A 45 -4.58 -12.48 -2.21
C PRO A 45 -5.35 -11.89 -1.03
N HIS A 46 -4.94 -12.18 0.20
CA HIS A 46 -5.60 -11.73 1.44
C HIS A 46 -4.91 -10.52 2.11
N VAL A 47 -3.91 -9.92 1.44
CA VAL A 47 -3.12 -8.81 1.99
C VAL A 47 -3.44 -7.51 1.26
N LYS A 48 -3.75 -6.47 2.03
CA LYS A 48 -3.80 -5.08 1.54
C LYS A 48 -2.41 -4.44 1.68
N TYR A 49 -1.93 -3.80 0.62
CA TYR A 49 -0.69 -3.02 0.65
C TYR A 49 -1.02 -1.53 0.63
N ILE A 50 -0.38 -0.76 1.52
CA ILE A 50 -0.59 0.67 1.72
C ILE A 50 0.76 1.35 1.63
N CYS A 51 0.94 2.19 0.61
CA CYS A 51 2.17 2.91 0.31
C CYS A 51 1.92 4.41 0.48
N PRO A 52 2.00 4.95 1.71
CA PRO A 52 1.83 6.38 1.96
C PRO A 52 2.93 7.20 1.28
N HIS A 53 2.60 8.46 1.02
CA HIS A 53 3.54 9.51 0.63
C HIS A 53 3.43 10.66 1.65
N ALA A 54 4.49 11.42 1.86
CA ALA A 54 4.55 12.56 2.77
C ALA A 54 4.72 13.87 2.00
#